data_AF-A0A453P2X6-F1
#
_entry.id   AF-A0A453P2X6-F1
#
_cell.length_a   1.000
_cell.length_b   1.000
_cell.length_c   1.000
_cell.angle_alpha   90.00
_cell.angle_beta   90.00
_cell.angle_gamma   90.00
#
_symmetry.space_group_name_H-M   'P 1'
#
loop_
_entity.id
_entity.type
_entity.pdbx_description
1 polymer ?
#
loop_
_entity_poly.entity_id
_entity_poly.type
_entity_poly.pdbx_seq_one_letter_code
_entity_poly.pdbx_strand_id
1 'polypeptide(L)' 'MKKISTLNSLKSVNLDNRLITDVGLAALIGLTGLTHLDLFGARVTDHGTSF' A
#
# COMPACT_ATOMS: atom_id res chain seq x y z
N MET A 1 0.86 0.08 -18.03
CA MET A 1 0.42 0.31 -16.64
C MET A 1 1.40 1.25 -15.96
N LYS A 2 0.94 2.32 -15.31
CA LYS A 2 1.81 3.20 -14.52
C LYS A 2 2.05 2.53 -13.16
N LYS A 3 3.31 2.40 -12.76
CA LYS A 3 3.68 1.83 -11.46
C LYS A 3 3.34 2.87 -10.38
N ILE A 4 2.44 2.54 -9.45
CA ILE A 4 2.01 3.49 -8.42
C ILE A 4 3.18 3.93 -7.53
N SER A 5 4.20 3.08 -7.38
CA SER A 5 5.39 3.35 -6.58
C SER A 5 6.22 4.55 -7.06
N THR A 6 5.91 5.18 -8.19
CA THR A 6 6.59 6.40 -8.66
C THR A 6 5.83 7.69 -8.30
N LEU A 7 4.67 7.57 -7.65
CA LEU A 7 3.83 8.71 -7.27
C LEU A 7 4.31 9.31 -5.94
N ASN A 8 5.53 9.85 -5.93
CA ASN A 8 6.22 10.28 -4.70
C ASN A 8 5.50 11.42 -3.96
N SER A 9 4.62 12.17 -4.65
CA SER A 9 3.80 13.23 -4.05
C SER A 9 2.47 12.72 -3.45
N LEU A 10 2.14 11.44 -3.62
CA LEU A 10 0.89 10.86 -3.11
C LEU A 10 0.92 10.82 -1.58
N LYS A 11 -0.14 11.34 -0.94
CA LYS A 11 -0.23 11.47 0.52
C LYS A 11 -1.18 10.48 1.18
N SER A 12 -2.19 10.03 0.45
CA SER A 12 -3.21 9.12 0.96
C SER A 12 -3.48 8.02 -0.05
N VAL A 13 -3.59 6.79 0.44
CA VAL A 13 -3.96 5.60 -0.31
C VAL A 13 -5.06 4.88 0.45
N ASN A 14 -6.18 4.63 -0.22
CA ASN A 14 -7.24 3.75 0.28
C ASN A 14 -7.18 2.41 -0.46
N LEU A 15 -6.97 1.33 0.30
CA LEU A 15 -6.95 -0.06 -0.13
C LEU A 15 -7.95 -0.90 0.66
N ASP A 16 -9.14 -0.34 0.92
CA ASP A 16 -10.30 -0.96 1.57
C ASP A 16 -10.93 -2.12 0.78
N ASN A 17 -10.09 -3.09 0.38
CA ASN A 17 -10.45 -4.22 -0.46
C ASN A 17 -9.96 -5.54 0.14
N ARG A 18 -10.89 -6.50 0.22
CA ARG A 18 -10.68 -7.85 0.77
C ARG A 18 -9.67 -8.72 0.03
N LEU A 19 -9.11 -8.26 -1.08
CA LEU A 19 -8.15 -9.00 -1.89
C LEU A 19 -6.72 -8.47 -1.80
N ILE A 20 -6.48 -7.36 -1.10
CA ILE A 20 -5.12 -6.86 -0.88
C ILE A 20 -4.40 -7.77 0.11
N THR A 21 -3.19 -8.21 -0.24
CA THR A 21 -2.33 -9.08 0.56
C THR A 21 -0.98 -8.41 0.80
N ASP A 22 -0.12 -9.04 1.60
CA ASP A 22 1.27 -8.64 1.84
C ASP A 22 2.03 -8.34 0.53
N VAL A 23 1.86 -9.18 -0.50
CA VAL A 23 2.47 -8.98 -1.83
C VAL A 23 1.95 -7.71 -2.51
N GLY A 24 0.66 -7.41 -2.35
CA GLY A 24 0.07 -6.18 -2.89
C GLY A 24 0.61 -4.92 -2.19
N LEU A 25 0.89 -5.03 -0.89
CA LEU A 25 1.42 -3.92 -0.09
C LEU A 25 2.84 -3.51 -0.51
N ALA A 26 3.65 -4.46 -1.00
CA ALA A 26 5.00 -4.18 -1.51
C ALA A 26 5.01 -3.16 -2.68
N ALA A 27 3.89 -2.96 -3.38
CA ALA A 27 3.77 -1.93 -4.40
C ALA A 27 3.82 -0.49 -3.85
N LEU A 28 3.65 -0.32 -2.52
CA LEU A 28 3.63 0.99 -1.85
C LEU A 28 5.02 1.47 -1.41
N ILE A 29 6.06 0.62 -1.42
CA ILE A 29 7.41 0.95 -0.90
C ILE A 29 7.97 2.25 -1.51
N GLY A 30 7.68 2.52 -2.79
CA GLY A 30 8.17 3.72 -3.47
C GLY A 30 7.36 5.00 -3.18
N LEU A 31 6.24 4.92 -2.47
CA LEU A 31 5.39 6.06 -2.11
C LEU A 31 5.99 6.82 -0.91
N THR A 32 7.17 7.38 -1.08
CA THR A 32 7.92 8.07 0.00
C THR A 32 7.19 9.27 0.61
N GLY A 33 6.15 9.77 -0.06
CA GLY A 33 5.30 10.86 0.43
C GLY A 33 4.08 10.41 1.22
N LEU A 34 3.79 9.10 1.31
CA LEU A 34 2.57 8.58 1.90
C LEU A 34 2.52 8.87 3.40
N THR A 35 1.40 9.41 3.87
CA THR A 35 1.18 9.71 5.29
C THR A 35 -0.09 9.08 5.85
N HIS A 36 -1.00 8.64 4.97
CA HIS A 36 -2.25 7.98 5.33
C HIS A 36 -2.43 6.73 4.47
N LEU A 37 -2.69 5.60 5.10
CA LEU A 37 -2.93 4.32 4.45
C LEU A 37 -4.11 3.62 5.12
N ASP A 38 -5.20 3.45 4.37
CA ASP A 38 -6.35 2.66 4.80
C ASP A 38 -6.25 1.23 4.24
N LEU A 39 -6.32 0.26 5.15
CA LEU A 39 -6.23 -1.18 4.87
C LEU A 39 -7.45 -1.93 5.41
N PHE A 40 -8.57 -1.24 5.66
CA PHE A 40 -9.75 -1.87 6.21
C PHE A 40 -10.21 -3.06 5.36
N GLY A 41 -10.30 -4.23 5.98
CA GLY A 41 -10.69 -5.46 5.30
C GLY A 41 -9.61 -6.09 4.41
N ALA A 42 -8.41 -5.51 4.29
CA ALA A 42 -7.29 -6.13 3.61
C ALA A 42 -6.85 -7.42 4.32
N ARG A 43 -6.27 -8.36 3.56
CA ARG A 43 -5.73 -9.63 4.03
C ARG A 43 -4.21 -9.51 4.22
N VAL A 44 -3.79 -8.45 4.90
CA VAL A 44 -2.40 -8.23 5.31
C VAL A 44 -2.13 -8.97 6.62
N THR A 45 -0.93 -9.50 6.76
CA THR A 45 -0.42 -10.12 7.99
C THR A 45 0.72 -9.28 8.56
N ASP A 46 1.25 -9.66 9.72
CA ASP A 46 2.42 -9.01 10.30
C ASP A 46 3.64 -9.04 9.36
N HIS A 47 3.73 -10.04 8.46
CA HIS A 47 4.77 -10.08 7.43
C HIS A 47 4.74 -8.82 6.54
N GLY A 48 3.55 -8.30 6.24
CA GLY A 48 3.35 -7.08 5.46
C GLY A 48 3.99 -5.83 6.08
N THR A 49 4.25 -5.82 7.38
CA THR A 49 4.87 -4.68 8.08
C THR A 49 6.40 -4.61 7.92
N SER A 50 7.01 -5.66 7.36
CA SER A 50 8.47 -5.79 7.23
C SER A 50 9.04 -5.31 5.88
N PHE A 51 8.18 -4.86 4.97
CA PHE A 51 8.56 -4.38 3.63
C PHE A 51 9.04 -2.94 3.59
#